data_AF-A0A430EK08-F1
#
_entry.id   AF-A0A430EK08-F1
#
_cell.length_a   1.000
_cell.length_b   1.000
_cell.length_c   1.000
_cell.angle_alpha   90.00
_cell.angle_beta   90.00
_cell.angle_gamma   90.00
#
_symmetry.space_group_name_H-M   'P 1'
#
loop_
_entity.id
_entity.type
_entity.pdbx_description
1 polymer ?
#
loop_
_entity_poly.entity_id
_entity_poly.type
_entity_poly.pdbx_seq_one_letter_code
_entity_poly.pdbx_strand_id
1 'polypeptide(L)'
;MVTVRGRDAVDRFFAQLPKEIEGKLLRGAGRAGGAVLVEAAKEGADSKDLREGIYARQSSRDGRIVVKVTVRPGWAYSLGVWQEWGTEPHFIKVAEDQRQGRSIGRINRLVKAGSLVINGQFVGDTVRHPGAVDKPFLRPALDIRGADAVRAAQAYINSRIVGGRIVGSVEPEEEQ
;
A
#
# COMPACT_ATOMS: atom_id res chain seq x y z
N MET A 1 16.40 -53.32 18.56
CA MET A 1 16.16 -52.09 17.77
C MET A 1 16.21 -50.93 18.74
N VAL A 2 17.09 -49.95 18.54
CA VAL A 2 17.25 -48.84 19.50
C VAL A 2 16.09 -47.86 19.32
N THR A 3 15.27 -47.68 20.35
CA THR A 3 14.19 -46.69 20.40
C THR A 3 14.72 -45.37 20.95
N VAL A 4 14.72 -44.34 20.11
CA VAL A 4 15.11 -42.97 20.51
C VAL A 4 13.86 -42.20 20.91
N ARG A 5 13.75 -41.84 22.19
CA ARG A 5 12.64 -41.01 22.68
C ARG A 5 12.72 -39.60 22.09
N GLY A 6 11.58 -39.02 21.73
CA GLY A 6 11.51 -37.65 21.21
C GLY A 6 11.81 -37.46 19.72
N ARG A 7 12.15 -38.54 18.99
CA ARG A 7 12.37 -38.47 17.53
C ARG A 7 11.20 -37.85 16.78
N ASP A 8 9.98 -38.32 17.04
CA ASP A 8 8.78 -37.83 16.34
C ASP A 8 8.46 -36.36 16.64
N ALA A 9 8.87 -35.86 17.81
CA ALA A 9 8.73 -34.45 18.16
C ALA A 9 9.73 -33.58 17.36
N VAL A 10 10.97 -34.03 17.25
CA VAL A 10 12.02 -33.36 16.46
C VAL A 10 11.69 -33.38 14.96
N ASP A 11 11.24 -34.52 14.44
CA ASP A 11 10.84 -34.66 13.03
C ASP A 11 9.65 -33.72 12.71
N ARG A 12 8.65 -33.64 13.59
CA ARG A 12 7.54 -32.67 13.46
C ARG A 12 8.02 -31.22 13.51
N PHE A 13 8.95 -30.88 14.41
CA PHE A 13 9.51 -29.54 14.51
C PHE A 13 10.19 -29.13 13.19
N PHE A 14 11.07 -29.97 12.65
CA PHE A 14 11.75 -29.69 11.38
C PHE A 14 10.79 -29.59 10.21
N ALA A 15 9.74 -30.41 10.18
CA ALA A 15 8.71 -30.34 9.15
C ALA A 15 7.91 -29.01 9.20
N GLN A 16 7.66 -28.47 10.39
CA GLN A 16 6.89 -27.24 10.57
C GLN A 16 7.72 -25.96 10.43
N LEU A 17 9.02 -26.03 10.75
CA LEU A 17 9.90 -24.88 10.84
C LEU A 17 9.91 -23.96 9.59
N PRO A 18 9.98 -24.47 8.34
CA PRO A 18 9.91 -23.61 7.16
C PRO A 18 8.64 -22.76 7.09
N LYS A 19 7.48 -23.37 7.42
CA LYS A 19 6.19 -22.69 7.45
C LYS A 19 6.13 -21.63 8.54
N GLU A 20 6.76 -21.87 9.68
CA GLU A 20 6.83 -20.90 10.77
C GLU A 20 7.76 -19.72 10.44
N ILE A 21 8.91 -20.00 9.82
CA ILE A 21 9.84 -18.98 9.34
C ILE A 21 9.13 -18.08 8.33
N GLU A 22 8.50 -18.64 7.31
CA GLU A 22 7.80 -17.84 6.30
C GLU A 22 6.60 -17.11 6.91
N GLY A 23 5.67 -17.86 7.51
CA GLY A 23 4.36 -17.37 7.93
C GLY A 23 4.37 -16.47 9.16
N LYS A 24 5.30 -16.68 10.11
CA LYS A 24 5.37 -15.91 11.36
C LYS A 24 6.55 -14.93 11.33
N LEU A 25 7.77 -15.43 11.14
CA LEU A 25 8.98 -14.61 11.25
C LEU A 25 9.11 -13.58 10.12
N LEU A 26 9.21 -14.05 8.87
CA LEU A 26 9.45 -13.18 7.72
C LEU A 26 8.24 -12.27 7.45
N ARG A 27 7.01 -12.76 7.64
CA ARG A 27 5.81 -11.91 7.56
C ARG A 27 5.77 -10.83 8.64
N GLY A 28 6.32 -11.08 9.82
CA GLY A 28 6.40 -10.08 10.88
C GLY A 28 7.47 -9.04 10.59
N ALA A 29 8.63 -9.49 10.11
CA ALA A 29 9.73 -8.62 9.68
C ALA A 29 9.32 -7.70 8.52
N GLY A 30 8.60 -8.23 7.53
CA GLY A 30 8.04 -7.47 6.42
C GLY A 30 7.10 -6.36 6.88
N ARG A 31 6.20 -6.64 7.84
CA ARG A 31 5.33 -5.62 8.44
C ARG A 31 6.11 -4.53 9.17
N ALA A 32 7.12 -4.90 9.94
CA ALA A 32 7.96 -3.95 10.66
C ALA A 32 8.71 -2.99 9.70
N GLY A 33 9.34 -3.53 8.66
CA GLY A 33 9.98 -2.70 7.63
C GLY A 33 8.99 -1.86 6.82
N GLY A 34 7.85 -2.44 6.45
CA GLY A 34 6.79 -1.74 5.72
C GLY A 34 6.21 -0.53 6.48
N ALA A 35 6.08 -0.63 7.80
CA ALA A 35 5.57 0.46 8.64
C ALA A 35 6.46 1.71 8.55
N VAL A 36 7.78 1.54 8.55
CA VAL A 36 8.75 2.65 8.41
C VAL A 36 8.52 3.42 7.11
N LEU A 37 8.36 2.69 6.00
CA LEU A 37 8.15 3.30 4.69
C LEU A 37 6.76 3.94 4.55
N VAL A 38 5.73 3.35 5.18
CA VAL A 38 4.39 3.93 5.22
C VAL A 38 4.39 5.28 5.93
N GLU A 39 5.05 5.39 7.08
CA GLU A 39 5.11 6.66 7.82
C GLU A 39 5.90 7.72 7.03
N ALA A 40 7.04 7.34 6.45
CA ALA A 40 7.82 8.23 5.58
C ALA A 40 7.02 8.73 4.37
N ALA A 41 6.23 7.86 3.73
CA ALA A 41 5.37 8.25 2.62
C ALA A 41 4.24 9.19 3.07
N LYS A 42 3.68 9.00 4.28
CA LYS A 42 2.67 9.90 4.84
C LYS A 42 3.22 11.30 5.14
N GLU A 43 4.47 11.40 5.58
CA GLU A 43 5.15 12.69 5.79
C GLU A 43 5.23 13.49 4.48
N GLY A 44 5.49 12.83 3.35
CA GLY A 44 5.59 13.46 2.03
C GLY A 44 4.27 13.69 1.30
N ALA A 45 3.16 13.10 1.74
CA ALA A 45 1.85 13.28 1.11
C ALA A 45 1.23 14.63 1.46
N ASP A 46 0.66 15.35 0.48
CA ASP A 46 0.14 16.71 0.67
C ASP A 46 -1.25 16.71 1.35
N SER A 47 -2.14 15.83 0.90
CA SER A 47 -3.55 15.80 1.34
C SER A 47 -3.81 14.78 2.46
N LYS A 48 -4.81 15.05 3.29
CA LYS A 48 -5.28 14.11 4.33
C LYS A 48 -5.77 12.80 3.72
N ASP A 49 -6.59 12.88 2.67
CA ASP A 49 -7.13 11.70 1.98
C ASP A 49 -6.03 10.79 1.43
N LEU A 50 -4.96 11.40 0.87
CA LEU A 50 -3.80 10.64 0.42
C LEU A 50 -3.07 9.98 1.59
N ARG A 51 -2.78 10.72 2.67
CA ARG A 51 -2.12 10.16 3.88
C ARG A 51 -2.87 8.97 4.45
N GLU A 52 -4.20 9.07 4.57
CA GLU A 52 -5.04 7.98 5.07
C GLU A 52 -5.13 6.80 4.08
N GLY A 53 -4.96 7.08 2.79
CA GLY A 53 -4.94 6.08 1.72
C GLY A 53 -3.65 5.26 1.63
N ILE A 54 -2.53 5.71 2.20
CA ILE A 54 -1.24 5.01 2.12
C ILE A 54 -1.23 3.78 3.04
N TYR A 55 -0.83 2.63 2.49
CA TYR A 55 -0.72 1.38 3.24
C TYR A 55 0.35 0.45 2.67
N ALA A 56 0.75 -0.53 3.47
CA ALA A 56 1.60 -1.63 3.04
C ALA A 56 0.74 -2.88 2.74
N ARG A 57 0.91 -3.45 1.56
CA ARG A 57 0.39 -4.78 1.20
C ARG A 57 1.54 -5.77 1.20
N GLN A 58 1.33 -6.93 1.80
CA GLN A 58 2.31 -8.01 1.80
C GLN A 58 1.86 -9.17 0.93
N SER A 59 2.81 -9.81 0.26
CA SER A 59 2.64 -11.10 -0.42
C SER A 59 3.79 -12.04 -0.05
N SER A 60 3.54 -13.33 -0.22
CA SER A 60 4.40 -14.45 0.18
C SER A 60 4.34 -15.42 -0.98
N ARG A 61 5.48 -15.68 -1.63
CA ARG A 61 5.56 -16.63 -2.74
C ARG A 61 6.93 -17.28 -2.72
N ASP A 62 6.95 -18.60 -2.72
CA ASP A 62 8.16 -19.42 -2.86
C ASP A 62 9.24 -19.03 -1.81
N GLY A 63 8.85 -18.84 -0.55
CA GLY A 63 9.76 -18.46 0.55
C GLY A 63 10.18 -16.98 0.54
N ARG A 64 9.70 -16.17 -0.40
CA ARG A 64 9.99 -14.74 -0.51
C ARG A 64 8.80 -13.90 -0.02
N ILE A 65 9.06 -13.05 0.97
CA ILE A 65 8.12 -12.01 1.39
C ILE A 65 8.38 -10.73 0.59
N VAL A 66 7.34 -10.22 -0.06
CA VAL A 66 7.36 -8.93 -0.76
C VAL A 66 6.39 -7.99 -0.08
N VAL A 67 6.90 -6.83 0.35
CA VAL A 67 6.12 -5.75 0.92
C VAL A 67 6.05 -4.62 -0.10
N LYS A 68 4.82 -4.28 -0.51
CA LYS A 68 4.54 -3.17 -1.43
C LYS A 68 3.85 -2.06 -0.64
N VAL A 69 4.51 -0.90 -0.53
CA VAL A 69 3.86 0.32 -0.05
C VAL A 69 3.17 0.99 -1.24
N THR A 70 1.90 1.31 -1.07
CA THR A 70 1.04 1.82 -2.15
C THR A 70 -0.14 2.59 -1.57
N VAL A 71 -0.91 3.25 -2.43
CA VAL A 71 -2.15 3.93 -2.06
C VAL A 71 -3.36 3.03 -2.33
N ARG A 72 -4.40 3.13 -1.49
CA ARG A 72 -5.68 2.41 -1.64
C ARG A 72 -6.36 2.81 -2.96
N PRO A 73 -6.94 1.85 -3.70
CA PRO A 73 -7.71 2.13 -4.90
C PRO A 73 -8.83 3.16 -4.65
N GLY A 74 -9.17 3.94 -5.67
CA GLY A 74 -10.21 4.97 -5.62
C GLY A 74 -9.63 6.39 -5.64
N TRP A 75 -10.30 7.30 -4.92
CA TRP A 75 -9.95 8.72 -4.93
C TRP A 75 -8.53 8.99 -4.44
N ALA A 76 -8.14 8.40 -3.31
CA ALA A 76 -6.78 8.55 -2.77
C ALA A 76 -5.70 8.08 -3.77
N TYR A 77 -5.95 7.00 -4.52
CA TYR A 77 -5.01 6.55 -5.56
C TYR A 77 -4.83 7.60 -6.66
N SER A 78 -5.91 8.26 -7.08
CA SER A 78 -5.86 9.32 -8.09
C SER A 78 -5.01 10.50 -7.59
N LEU A 79 -5.23 10.93 -6.35
CA LEU A 79 -4.40 11.94 -5.69
C LEU A 79 -2.92 11.53 -5.63
N GLY A 80 -2.66 10.26 -5.29
CA GLY A 80 -1.31 9.72 -5.22
C GLY A 80 -0.60 9.70 -6.57
N VAL A 81 -1.30 9.33 -7.65
CA VAL A 81 -0.74 9.35 -9.01
C VAL A 81 -0.40 10.78 -9.45
N TRP A 82 -1.34 11.72 -9.25
CA TRP A 82 -1.10 13.12 -9.61
C TRP A 82 -0.02 13.77 -8.77
N GLN A 83 0.09 13.41 -7.49
CA GLN A 83 1.17 13.91 -6.66
C GLN A 83 2.52 13.28 -7.06
N GLU A 84 2.58 11.96 -7.28
CA GLU A 84 3.86 11.28 -7.56
C GLU A 84 4.45 11.68 -8.92
N TRP A 85 3.61 11.91 -9.93
CA TRP A 85 4.05 12.09 -11.31
C TRP A 85 3.63 13.42 -11.94
N GLY A 86 2.86 14.24 -11.21
CA GLY A 86 2.28 15.45 -11.76
C GLY A 86 1.20 15.14 -12.80
N THR A 87 0.83 16.16 -13.55
CA THR A 87 -0.05 16.03 -14.72
C THR A 87 0.32 17.11 -15.72
N GLU A 88 0.48 16.76 -16.99
CA GLU A 88 0.79 17.71 -18.05
C GLU A 88 -0.35 18.72 -18.26
N PRO A 89 -0.08 19.91 -18.83
CA PRO A 89 -1.13 20.84 -19.24
C PRO A 89 -2.11 20.17 -20.21
N HIS A 90 -3.40 20.23 -19.91
CA HIS A 90 -4.44 19.56 -20.71
C HIS A 90 -5.75 20.35 -20.70
N PHE A 91 -6.61 20.05 -21.67
CA PHE A 91 -7.97 20.57 -21.69
C PHE A 91 -8.92 19.62 -20.95
N ILE A 92 -9.72 20.18 -20.05
CA ILE A 92 -10.80 19.47 -19.37
C ILE A 92 -12.08 19.80 -20.11
N LYS A 93 -12.83 18.77 -20.53
CA LYS A 93 -14.11 18.90 -21.23
C LYS A 93 -15.20 18.16 -20.47
N VAL A 94 -16.44 18.65 -20.56
CA VAL A 94 -17.63 17.94 -20.07
C VAL A 94 -17.82 16.63 -20.86
N ALA A 95 -18.08 15.53 -20.16
CA ALA A 95 -18.30 14.22 -20.77
C ALA A 95 -19.57 14.19 -21.67
N GLU A 96 -19.53 13.38 -22.73
CA GLU A 96 -20.57 13.38 -23.78
C GLU A 96 -21.87 12.68 -23.34
N ASP A 97 -21.79 11.72 -22.42
CA ASP A 97 -22.94 11.03 -21.81
C ASP A 97 -23.68 11.92 -20.79
N GLN A 98 -22.94 12.77 -20.08
CA GLN A 98 -23.48 13.89 -19.30
C GLN A 98 -24.19 14.93 -20.20
N ARG A 99 -23.93 14.91 -21.51
CA ARG A 99 -24.59 15.74 -22.55
C ARG A 99 -25.96 15.18 -22.96
N GLN A 100 -26.27 13.91 -22.68
CA GLN A 100 -27.56 13.22 -22.92
C GLN A 100 -28.23 13.49 -24.28
N GLY A 101 -27.46 13.63 -25.38
CA GLY A 101 -28.00 13.83 -26.74
C GLY A 101 -28.75 15.16 -26.95
N ARG A 102 -28.66 16.10 -26.00
CA ARG A 102 -29.35 17.41 -26.08
C ARG A 102 -28.45 18.39 -26.83
N SER A 103 -29.03 19.17 -27.76
CA SER A 103 -28.30 20.24 -28.43
C SER A 103 -27.78 21.26 -27.41
N ILE A 104 -26.63 21.89 -27.71
CA ILE A 104 -25.96 22.88 -26.85
C ILE A 104 -26.99 23.90 -26.31
N GLY A 105 -27.85 24.47 -27.17
CA GLY A 105 -28.88 25.44 -26.78
C GLY A 105 -29.97 24.93 -25.81
N ARG A 106 -30.27 23.62 -25.77
CA ARG A 106 -31.24 23.02 -24.83
C ARG A 106 -30.60 22.68 -23.47
N ILE A 107 -29.28 22.43 -23.42
CA ILE A 107 -28.50 22.22 -22.18
C ILE A 107 -28.13 23.55 -21.51
N ASN A 108 -27.49 24.50 -22.25
CA ASN A 108 -28.13 25.80 -22.55
C ASN A 108 -29.21 26.20 -21.56
N ARG A 109 -30.45 25.95 -21.92
CA ARG A 109 -31.61 26.48 -21.20
C ARG A 109 -31.96 25.72 -19.91
N LEU A 110 -31.49 24.49 -19.73
CA LEU A 110 -31.88 23.59 -18.63
C LEU A 110 -30.85 23.49 -17.47
N VAL A 111 -29.58 23.79 -17.71
CA VAL A 111 -28.50 23.88 -16.69
C VAL A 111 -27.87 25.28 -16.65
N LYS A 112 -28.23 26.13 -17.61
CA LYS A 112 -27.59 27.37 -18.04
C LYS A 112 -26.34 27.28 -18.92
N ALA A 113 -25.76 26.10 -19.24
CA ALA A 113 -24.99 25.98 -20.50
C ALA A 113 -24.45 24.67 -21.07
N GLY A 114 -24.19 23.61 -20.30
CA GLY A 114 -23.15 22.66 -20.75
C GLY A 114 -21.74 23.26 -20.71
N SER A 115 -21.62 24.38 -20.00
CA SER A 115 -20.37 24.90 -19.47
C SER A 115 -19.99 24.08 -18.25
N LEU A 116 -18.72 23.72 -18.14
CA LEU A 116 -18.11 23.28 -16.91
C LEU A 116 -18.33 24.36 -15.83
N VAL A 117 -18.60 23.93 -14.61
CA VAL A 117 -18.73 24.81 -13.44
C VAL A 117 -17.60 24.47 -12.48
N ILE A 118 -16.70 25.42 -12.24
CA ILE A 118 -15.60 25.27 -11.28
C ILE A 118 -15.82 26.30 -10.18
N ASN A 119 -15.84 25.85 -8.92
CA ASN A 119 -16.05 26.72 -7.75
C ASN A 119 -17.32 27.61 -7.86
N GLY A 120 -18.40 27.07 -8.42
CA GLY A 120 -19.66 27.78 -8.62
C GLY A 120 -19.68 28.78 -9.79
N GLN A 121 -18.61 28.90 -10.57
CA GLN A 121 -18.51 29.79 -11.73
C GLN A 121 -18.52 29.01 -13.05
N PHE A 122 -19.24 29.53 -14.05
CA PHE A 122 -19.26 28.97 -15.40
C PHE A 122 -17.99 29.34 -16.17
N VAL A 123 -17.27 28.35 -16.69
CA VAL A 123 -15.93 28.52 -17.30
C VAL A 123 -15.82 28.04 -18.75
N GLY A 124 -16.95 27.82 -19.44
CA GLY A 124 -17.00 27.33 -20.82
C GLY A 124 -17.08 25.81 -20.93
N ASP A 125 -17.15 25.29 -22.16
CA ASP A 125 -17.24 23.84 -22.43
C ASP A 125 -15.91 23.10 -22.22
N THR A 126 -14.82 23.86 -22.29
CA THR A 126 -13.44 23.40 -22.15
C THR A 126 -12.64 24.38 -21.30
N VAL A 127 -11.81 23.86 -20.41
CA VAL A 127 -10.88 24.66 -19.60
C VAL A 127 -9.46 24.16 -19.83
N ARG A 128 -8.54 25.09 -20.10
CA ARG A 128 -7.11 24.78 -20.12
C ARG A 128 -6.59 24.68 -18.69
N HIS A 129 -6.32 23.46 -18.23
CA HIS A 129 -5.66 23.23 -16.96
C HIS A 129 -4.13 23.31 -17.17
N PRO A 130 -3.38 24.10 -16.38
CA PRO A 130 -1.93 24.23 -16.55
C PRO A 130 -1.16 22.95 -16.18
N GLY A 131 -1.85 21.95 -15.63
CA GLY A 131 -1.24 20.74 -15.11
C GLY A 131 -0.98 20.85 -13.61
N ALA A 132 -0.32 19.84 -13.06
CA ALA A 132 0.15 19.81 -11.68
C ALA A 132 1.63 19.43 -11.69
N VAL A 133 2.42 20.13 -10.88
CA VAL A 133 3.84 19.80 -10.68
C VAL A 133 3.91 18.56 -9.79
N ASP A 134 4.82 17.65 -10.12
CA ASP A 134 5.09 16.46 -9.35
C ASP A 134 5.73 16.79 -7.99
N LYS A 135 5.33 16.05 -6.98
CA LYS A 135 5.91 16.06 -5.64
C LYS A 135 6.02 14.61 -5.14
N PRO A 136 7.00 13.86 -5.67
CA PRO A 136 7.14 12.44 -5.35
C PRO A 136 7.20 12.19 -3.84
N PHE A 137 6.51 11.15 -3.36
CA PHE A 137 6.44 10.81 -1.94
C PHE A 137 6.66 9.31 -1.70
N LEU A 138 6.32 8.43 -2.65
CA LEU A 138 6.57 7.00 -2.52
C LEU A 138 8.02 6.65 -2.82
N ARG A 139 8.56 7.12 -3.96
CA ARG A 139 9.95 6.82 -4.31
C ARG A 139 10.94 7.44 -3.31
N PRO A 140 10.82 8.72 -2.93
CA PRO A 140 11.70 9.31 -1.91
C PRO A 140 11.62 8.63 -0.55
N ALA A 141 10.43 8.16 -0.13
CA ALA A 141 10.31 7.40 1.12
C ALA A 141 11.20 6.15 1.12
N LEU A 142 11.27 5.43 -0.01
CA LEU A 142 12.15 4.26 -0.15
C LEU A 142 13.62 4.68 -0.19
N ASP A 143 13.97 5.70 -0.96
CA ASP A 143 15.36 6.12 -1.15
C ASP A 143 15.97 6.68 0.16
N ILE A 144 15.17 7.40 0.96
CA ILE A 144 15.62 8.01 2.23
C ILE A 144 15.56 7.00 3.38
N ARG A 145 14.48 6.21 3.50
CA ARG A 145 14.22 5.37 4.69
C ARG A 145 14.36 3.87 4.42
N GLY A 146 14.86 3.47 3.26
CA GLY A 146 15.08 2.06 2.90
C GLY A 146 16.01 1.33 3.88
N ALA A 147 17.11 1.97 4.29
CA ALA A 147 18.02 1.39 5.28
C ALA A 147 17.37 1.22 6.66
N ASP A 148 16.52 2.16 7.08
CA ASP A 148 15.74 2.04 8.32
C ASP A 148 14.73 0.90 8.25
N ALA A 149 14.06 0.72 7.11
CA ALA A 149 13.13 -0.38 6.90
C ALA A 149 13.83 -1.74 7.02
N VAL A 150 15.04 -1.87 6.47
CA VAL A 150 15.87 -3.08 6.62
C VAL A 150 16.28 -3.29 8.08
N ARG A 151 16.71 -2.23 8.78
CA ARG A 151 17.04 -2.30 10.21
C ARG A 151 15.84 -2.74 11.06
N ALA A 152 14.65 -2.19 10.79
CA ALA A 152 13.42 -2.55 11.50
C ALA A 152 13.04 -4.02 11.26
N ALA A 153 13.17 -4.52 10.03
CA ALA A 153 12.99 -5.92 9.71
C ALA A 153 14.00 -6.82 10.44
N GLN A 154 15.28 -6.45 10.44
CA GLN A 154 16.33 -7.18 11.16
C GLN A 154 16.08 -7.20 12.67
N ALA A 155 15.71 -6.06 13.26
CA ALA A 155 15.40 -5.96 14.68
C ALA A 155 14.24 -6.90 15.05
N TYR A 156 13.20 -6.97 14.21
CA TYR A 156 12.11 -7.92 14.39
C TYR A 156 12.62 -9.37 14.35
N ILE A 157 13.44 -9.72 13.36
CA ILE A 157 14.01 -11.08 13.23
C ILE A 157 14.80 -11.44 14.49
N ASN A 158 15.71 -10.57 14.93
CA ASN A 158 16.54 -10.78 16.11
C ASN A 158 15.69 -10.99 17.37
N SER A 159 14.62 -10.19 17.54
CA SER A 159 13.72 -10.31 18.70
C SER A 159 13.01 -11.67 18.81
N ARG A 160 12.91 -12.41 17.69
CA ARG A 160 12.26 -13.73 17.64
C ARG A 160 13.25 -14.88 17.79
N ILE A 161 14.50 -14.70 17.34
CA ILE A 161 15.57 -15.69 17.45
C ILE A 161 16.13 -15.71 18.88
N VAL A 162 16.48 -14.55 19.45
CA VAL A 162 17.15 -14.45 20.76
C VAL A 162 16.28 -14.96 21.91
N GLY A 163 14.96 -14.96 21.76
CA GLY A 163 14.03 -15.45 22.78
C GLY A 163 13.57 -16.90 22.63
N GLY A 164 14.13 -17.68 21.70
CA GLY A 164 13.67 -19.05 21.42
C GLY A 164 12.19 -19.14 21.00
N ARG A 165 11.59 -18.03 20.55
CA ARG A 165 10.14 -17.90 20.31
C ARG A 165 9.66 -18.52 19.01
N ILE A 166 10.59 -19.02 18.20
CA ILE A 166 10.29 -20.00 17.15
C ILE A 166 10.38 -21.37 17.82
N VAL A 167 9.40 -21.64 18.67
CA VAL A 167 9.19 -22.95 19.29
C VAL A 167 8.17 -23.66 18.43
N GLY A 168 8.49 -24.90 18.01
CA GLY A 168 7.47 -25.80 17.46
C GLY A 168 6.30 -25.84 18.42
N SER A 169 5.07 -25.82 17.89
CA SER A 169 3.86 -25.81 18.69
C SER A 169 3.95 -26.90 19.76
N VAL A 170 4.09 -26.50 21.02
CA VAL A 170 3.96 -27.40 22.16
C VAL A 170 2.47 -27.72 22.25
N GLU A 171 2.05 -28.86 21.72
CA GLU A 171 0.77 -29.43 22.15
C GLU A 171 0.92 -29.81 23.63
N PRO A 172 -0.13 -29.60 24.44
CA PRO A 172 -0.08 -29.97 25.85
C PRO A 172 0.17 -31.48 25.94
N GLU A 173 1.19 -31.86 26.72
CA GLU A 173 1.35 -33.23 27.16
C GLU A 173 0.08 -33.60 27.96
N GLU A 174 -0.75 -34.48 27.42
CA GLU A 174 -1.76 -35.15 28.24
C GLU A 174 -0.99 -36.02 29.25
N GLU A 175 -1.00 -35.59 30.51
CA GLU A 175 -0.56 -36.42 31.64
C GLU A 175 -1.43 -37.68 31.69
N GLN A 176 -0.81 -38.85 31.48
CA GLN A 176 -1.32 -40.17 31.86
C GLN A 176 -0.30 -40.88 32.73
#